data_AF-A0A6M7TNG7-F1
#
_entry.id   AF-A0A6M7TNG7-F1
#
_cell.length_a   1.000
_cell.length_b   1.000
_cell.length_c   1.000
_cell.angle_alpha   90.00
_cell.angle_beta   90.00
_cell.angle_gamma   90.00
#
_symmetry.space_group_name_H-M   'P 1'
#
loop_
_entity.id
_entity.type
_entity.pdbx_description
1 polymer ?
#
loop_
_entity_poly.entity_id
_entity_poly.type
_entity_poly.pdbx_seq_one_letter_code
_entity_poly.pdbx_strand_id
1 'polypeptide(L)'
;MTDTSQWPAAPVYTPHDYALILKLSEVGDLPPTWEEWWESFKASEIEQRRQGFPAIRVQVHAGKFKAWLRANSLSSSEQTRQQFAQQRLDMKRARKAERRIPKLSAPPSWTVPPALPTHWTHRPLEVLAYLLLAIAIGSLLLALFDPIRAARGLDMMAAVISTRAPGR
;
A
#
# COMPACT_ATOMS: atom_id res chain seq x y z
N MET A 1 24.08 -26.41 14.70
CA MET A 1 23.35 -25.50 13.79
C MET A 1 24.13 -25.48 12.49
N THR A 2 23.55 -25.97 11.39
CA THR A 2 24.19 -25.91 10.07
C THR A 2 24.26 -24.45 9.63
N ASP A 3 25.45 -23.97 9.26
CA ASP A 3 25.56 -22.64 8.66
C ASP A 3 24.92 -22.66 7.26
N THR A 4 23.91 -21.82 7.07
CA THR A 4 23.12 -21.70 5.85
C THR A 4 23.36 -20.36 5.16
N SER A 5 24.39 -19.61 5.60
CA SER A 5 24.79 -18.31 5.07
C SER A 5 25.14 -18.39 3.59
N GLN A 6 25.78 -19.48 3.16
CA GLN A 6 26.24 -19.68 1.79
C GLN A 6 25.20 -20.32 0.85
N TRP A 7 24.09 -20.82 1.36
CA TRP A 7 23.11 -21.54 0.52
C TRP A 7 22.36 -20.55 -0.38
N PRO A 8 22.23 -20.83 -1.69
CA PRO A 8 21.48 -19.96 -2.60
C PRO A 8 19.98 -20.01 -2.29
N ALA A 9 19.25 -19.01 -2.77
CA ALA A 9 17.80 -19.06 -2.79
C ALA A 9 17.31 -20.07 -3.85
N ALA A 10 16.20 -20.74 -3.59
CA ALA A 10 15.44 -21.51 -4.57
C ALA A 10 14.02 -20.93 -4.64
N PRO A 11 13.58 -20.35 -5.76
CA PRO A 11 12.25 -19.78 -5.89
C PRO A 11 11.18 -20.88 -5.80
N VAL A 12 10.16 -20.64 -4.97
CA VAL A 12 9.02 -21.54 -4.78
C VAL A 12 7.72 -20.76 -4.93
N TYR A 13 6.71 -21.41 -5.51
CA TYR A 13 5.43 -20.78 -5.84
C TYR A 13 4.28 -21.49 -5.14
N THR A 14 3.25 -20.72 -4.77
CA THR A 14 1.93 -21.30 -4.46
C THR A 14 1.21 -21.62 -5.77
N PRO A 15 0.22 -22.52 -5.78
CA PRO A 15 -0.56 -22.79 -6.99
C PRO A 15 -1.16 -21.51 -7.60
N HIS A 16 -1.65 -20.60 -6.74
CA HIS A 16 -2.20 -19.31 -7.17
C HIS A 16 -1.12 -18.38 -7.77
N ASP A 17 0.01 -18.19 -7.07
CA ASP A 17 1.10 -17.36 -7.58
C ASP A 17 1.70 -17.94 -8.86
N TYR A 18 1.77 -19.26 -8.99
CA TYR A 18 2.30 -19.95 -10.15
C TYR A 18 1.50 -19.62 -11.41
N ALA A 19 0.17 -19.71 -11.36
CA ALA A 19 -0.68 -19.38 -12.50
C ALA A 19 -0.49 -17.92 -12.98
N LEU A 20 -0.19 -17.00 -12.06
CA LEU A 20 0.09 -15.61 -12.39
C LEU A 20 1.52 -15.42 -12.93
N ILE A 21 2.51 -16.11 -12.36
CA ILE A 21 3.91 -16.07 -12.82
C ILE A 21 4.05 -16.71 -14.19
N LEU A 22 3.33 -17.80 -14.47
CA LEU A 22 3.28 -18.45 -15.77
C LEU A 22 2.83 -17.47 -16.87
N LYS A 23 1.79 -16.65 -16.59
CA LYS A 23 1.33 -15.60 -17.52
C LYS A 23 2.34 -14.46 -17.74
N LEU A 24 3.27 -14.27 -16.81
CA LEU A 24 4.32 -13.26 -16.94
C LEU A 24 5.53 -13.79 -17.69
N SER A 25 5.73 -15.11 -17.69
CA SER A 25 6.94 -15.79 -18.17
C SER A 25 6.90 -16.04 -19.67
N GLU A 26 8.08 -16.20 -20.26
CA GLU A 26 8.22 -16.52 -21.67
C GLU A 26 7.68 -17.93 -21.97
N VAL A 27 7.27 -18.16 -23.22
CA VAL A 27 6.72 -19.45 -23.64
C VAL A 27 7.79 -20.54 -23.50
N GLY A 28 7.46 -21.60 -22.76
CA GLY A 28 8.37 -22.74 -22.53
C GLY A 28 9.34 -22.59 -21.36
N ASP A 29 9.36 -21.44 -20.67
CA ASP A 29 10.22 -21.19 -19.51
C ASP A 29 9.72 -21.88 -18.22
N LEU A 30 8.42 -22.17 -18.13
CA LEU A 30 7.82 -22.89 -17.01
C LEU A 30 6.89 -24.01 -17.52
N PRO A 31 6.78 -25.13 -16.77
CA PRO A 31 5.77 -26.16 -17.05
C PRO A 31 4.34 -25.58 -17.09
N PRO A 32 3.42 -26.19 -17.86
CA PRO A 32 2.06 -25.68 -18.02
C PRO A 32 1.25 -25.73 -16.72
N THR A 33 1.56 -26.65 -15.80
CA THR A 33 0.85 -26.83 -14.53
C THR A 33 1.76 -26.67 -13.32
N TRP A 34 1.18 -26.27 -12.18
CA TRP A 34 1.95 -26.13 -10.95
C TRP A 34 2.40 -27.50 -10.43
N GLU A 35 1.57 -28.53 -10.62
CA GLU A 35 1.83 -29.91 -10.21
C GLU A 35 3.06 -30.48 -10.92
N GLU A 36 3.16 -30.33 -12.25
CA GLU A 36 4.32 -30.76 -13.03
C GLU A 36 5.60 -30.04 -12.60
N TRP A 37 5.51 -28.73 -12.38
CA TRP A 37 6.62 -27.95 -11.85
C TRP A 37 7.03 -28.42 -10.46
N TRP A 38 6.06 -28.69 -9.57
CA TRP A 38 6.33 -29.06 -8.19
C TRP A 38 7.00 -30.43 -8.07
N GLU A 39 6.58 -31.41 -8.88
CA GLU A 39 7.23 -32.71 -8.94
C GLU A 39 8.68 -32.59 -9.44
N SER A 40 8.89 -31.83 -10.52
CA SER A 40 10.22 -31.57 -11.08
C SER A 40 11.13 -30.85 -10.06
N PHE A 41 10.57 -29.87 -9.35
CA PHE A 41 11.27 -29.12 -8.31
C PHE A 41 11.68 -30.03 -7.13
N LYS A 42 10.78 -30.89 -6.63
CA LYS A 42 11.11 -31.83 -5.56
C LYS A 42 12.21 -32.81 -5.98
N ALA A 43 12.13 -33.35 -7.19
CA ALA A 43 13.16 -34.24 -7.71
C ALA A 43 14.53 -33.54 -7.79
N SER A 44 14.57 -32.33 -8.34
CA SER A 44 15.78 -31.51 -8.41
C SER A 44 16.32 -31.16 -7.02
N GLU A 45 15.46 -30.83 -6.04
CA GLU A 45 15.90 -30.47 -4.70
C GLU A 45 16.51 -31.67 -3.94
N ILE A 46 15.90 -32.86 -4.10
CA ILE A 46 16.45 -34.11 -3.53
C ILE A 46 17.83 -34.37 -4.10
N GLU A 47 17.99 -34.22 -5.42
CA GLU A 47 19.27 -34.44 -6.09
C GLU A 47 20.33 -33.42 -5.66
N GLN A 48 19.99 -32.13 -5.62
CA GLN A 48 20.87 -31.08 -5.12
C GLN A 48 21.36 -31.35 -3.69
N ARG A 49 20.47 -31.84 -2.81
CA ARG A 49 20.85 -32.22 -1.45
C ARG A 49 21.78 -33.42 -1.42
N ARG A 50 21.57 -34.43 -2.28
CA ARG A 50 22.47 -35.58 -2.41
C ARG A 50 23.86 -35.19 -2.90
N GLN A 51 23.92 -34.20 -3.80
CA GLN A 51 25.17 -33.66 -4.33
C GLN A 51 25.88 -32.67 -3.38
N GLY A 52 25.27 -32.35 -2.22
CA GLY A 52 25.85 -31.44 -1.23
C GLY A 52 25.66 -29.95 -1.54
N PHE A 53 24.73 -29.60 -2.45
CA PHE A 53 24.40 -28.22 -2.83
C PHE A 53 22.98 -27.82 -2.41
N PRO A 54 22.65 -27.82 -1.10
CA PRO A 54 21.32 -27.44 -0.64
C PRO A 54 21.01 -25.97 -0.94
N ALA A 55 19.73 -25.70 -1.24
CA ALA A 55 19.20 -24.35 -1.43
C ALA A 55 18.11 -24.02 -0.41
N ILE A 56 17.94 -22.72 -0.13
CA ILE A 56 16.89 -22.21 0.76
C ILE A 56 15.66 -21.88 -0.07
N ARG A 57 14.55 -22.57 0.17
CA ARG A 57 13.26 -22.25 -0.44
C ARG A 57 12.82 -20.82 -0.09
N VAL A 58 12.51 -20.02 -1.10
CA VAL A 58 12.02 -18.65 -0.97
C VAL A 58 10.73 -18.51 -1.78
N GLN A 59 9.64 -18.19 -1.08
CA GLN A 59 8.37 -17.97 -1.74
C GLN A 59 8.39 -16.70 -2.60
N VAL A 60 8.05 -16.85 -3.88
CA VAL A 60 7.89 -15.76 -4.84
C VAL A 60 6.41 -15.47 -5.01
N HIS A 61 6.02 -14.24 -4.68
CA HIS A 61 4.65 -13.76 -4.87
C HIS A 61 4.52 -13.01 -6.19
N ALA A 62 3.52 -13.36 -7.00
CA ALA A 62 3.38 -12.84 -8.35
C ALA A 62 3.25 -11.31 -8.38
N GLY A 63 2.46 -10.73 -7.47
CA GLY A 63 2.28 -9.27 -7.40
C GLY A 63 3.57 -8.51 -7.07
N LYS A 64 4.35 -9.03 -6.10
CA LYS A 64 5.64 -8.42 -5.72
C LYS A 64 6.68 -8.60 -6.81
N PHE A 65 6.71 -9.77 -7.43
CA PHE A 65 7.62 -10.07 -8.53
C PHE A 65 7.33 -9.18 -9.75
N LYS A 66 6.07 -9.03 -10.14
CA LYS A 66 5.65 -8.13 -11.22
C LYS A 66 6.04 -6.67 -10.97
N ALA A 67 5.84 -6.18 -9.75
CA ALA A 67 6.24 -4.83 -9.38
C ALA A 67 7.77 -4.67 -9.45
N TRP A 68 8.52 -5.67 -9.00
CA TRP A 68 9.97 -5.68 -9.07
C TRP A 68 10.50 -5.72 -10.51
N LEU A 69 9.94 -6.56 -11.37
CA LEU A 69 10.30 -6.60 -12.80
C LEU A 69 10.13 -5.23 -13.46
N ARG A 70 8.99 -4.57 -13.21
CA ARG A 70 8.73 -3.22 -13.72
C ARG A 70 9.72 -2.18 -13.20
N ALA A 71 10.04 -2.21 -11.90
CA ALA A 71 10.98 -1.28 -11.29
C ALA A 71 12.41 -1.43 -11.81
N ASN A 72 12.79 -2.62 -12.28
CA ASN A 72 14.12 -2.92 -12.80
C ASN A 72 14.16 -3.01 -14.33
N SER A 73 13.06 -2.73 -15.03
CA SER A 73 12.95 -2.88 -16.49
C SER A 73 13.37 -4.26 -17.01
N LEU A 74 13.04 -5.32 -16.28
CA LEU A 74 13.40 -6.71 -16.59
C LEU A 74 12.20 -7.50 -17.16
N SER A 75 12.49 -8.48 -18.02
CA SER A 75 11.52 -9.51 -18.43
C SER A 75 11.47 -10.66 -17.40
N SER A 76 10.36 -11.40 -17.40
CA SER A 76 10.21 -12.58 -16.55
C SER A 76 10.90 -13.78 -17.21
N SER A 77 11.93 -14.29 -16.55
CA SER A 77 12.70 -15.48 -16.96
C SER A 77 13.11 -16.25 -15.71
N GLU A 78 13.62 -17.46 -15.87
CA GLU A 78 14.19 -18.23 -14.75
C GLU A 78 15.25 -17.43 -13.99
N GLN A 79 16.15 -16.76 -14.72
CA GLN A 79 17.22 -15.96 -14.13
C GLN A 79 16.67 -14.82 -13.26
N THR A 80 15.64 -14.11 -13.72
CA THR A 80 15.09 -12.97 -12.96
C THR A 80 14.26 -13.43 -11.77
N ARG A 81 13.59 -14.59 -11.85
CA ARG A 81 12.95 -15.25 -10.69
C ARG A 81 13.98 -15.64 -9.63
N GLN A 82 15.13 -16.17 -10.07
CA GLN A 82 16.24 -16.54 -9.19
C GLN A 82 16.83 -15.30 -8.50
N GLN A 83 17.10 -14.22 -9.25
CA GLN A 83 17.61 -12.96 -8.69
C GLN A 83 16.65 -12.36 -7.65
N PHE A 84 15.35 -12.34 -7.96
CA PHE A 84 14.34 -11.84 -7.03
C PHE A 84 14.30 -12.67 -5.73
N ALA A 85 14.34 -14.01 -5.84
CA ALA A 85 14.38 -14.90 -4.69
C ALA A 85 15.65 -14.70 -3.85
N GLN A 86 16.80 -14.49 -4.50
CA GLN A 86 18.06 -14.21 -3.82
C GLN A 86 18.01 -12.88 -3.06
N GLN A 87 17.54 -11.80 -3.70
CA GLN A 87 17.37 -10.51 -3.03
C GLN A 87 16.44 -10.59 -1.81
N ARG A 88 15.36 -11.39 -1.92
CA ARG A 88 14.43 -11.66 -0.81
C ARG A 88 15.12 -12.37 0.36
N LEU A 89 16.00 -13.33 0.07
CA LEU A 89 16.77 -14.05 1.07
C LEU A 89 17.80 -13.14 1.75
N ASP A 90 18.52 -12.35 0.96
CA ASP A 90 19.56 -11.47 1.47
C ASP A 90 18.97 -10.35 2.34
N MET A 91 17.82 -9.79 1.96
CA MET A 91 17.10 -8.85 2.82
C MET A 91 16.66 -9.51 4.15
N LYS A 92 16.29 -10.80 4.14
CA LYS A 92 15.96 -11.54 5.38
C LYS A 92 17.21 -11.75 6.24
N ARG A 93 18.36 -12.06 5.62
CA ARG A 93 19.66 -12.21 6.29
C ARG A 93 20.12 -10.88 6.90
N ALA A 94 20.05 -9.78 6.16
CA ALA A 94 20.40 -8.44 6.65
C ALA A 94 19.58 -8.05 7.88
N ARG A 95 18.25 -8.18 7.82
CA ARG A 95 17.37 -7.92 8.97
C ARG A 95 17.68 -8.79 10.18
N LYS A 96 18.13 -10.03 9.96
CA LYS A 96 18.54 -10.93 11.05
C LYS A 96 19.88 -10.52 11.65
N ALA A 97 20.82 -10.03 10.84
CA ALA A 97 22.10 -9.51 11.30
C ALA A 97 21.91 -8.23 12.13
N GLU A 98 21.07 -7.29 11.67
CA GLU A 98 20.73 -6.06 12.41
C GLU A 98 20.18 -6.36 13.82
N ARG A 99 19.32 -7.38 13.96
CA ARG A 99 18.79 -7.80 15.26
C ARG A 99 19.83 -8.43 16.19
N ARG A 100 20.92 -8.94 15.65
CA ARG A 100 22.00 -9.61 16.42
C ARG A 100 23.07 -8.64 16.87
N ILE A 101 23.17 -7.45 16.25
CA ILE A 101 24.01 -6.38 16.76
C ILE A 101 23.40 -5.94 18.09
N PRO A 102 24.09 -6.11 19.24
CA PRO A 102 23.63 -5.54 20.49
C PRO A 102 23.48 -4.04 20.26
N LYS A 103 22.28 -3.51 20.46
CA LYS A 103 22.02 -2.08 20.41
C LYS A 103 22.99 -1.45 21.41
N LEU A 104 24.08 -0.86 20.91
CA LEU A 104 25.05 -0.16 21.74
C LEU A 104 24.25 0.82 22.59
N SER A 105 24.44 0.71 23.90
CA SER A 105 23.75 1.37 25.00
C SER A 105 22.98 2.61 24.56
N ALA A 106 21.64 2.57 24.69
CA ALA A 106 20.86 3.80 24.63
C ALA A 106 21.45 4.79 25.66
N PRO A 107 21.75 6.05 25.30
CA PRO A 107 22.04 7.05 26.31
C PRO A 107 20.83 7.19 27.25
N PRO A 108 21.02 7.51 28.54
CA PRO A 108 19.94 7.58 29.52
C PRO A 108 18.82 8.50 29.03
N SER A 109 17.60 7.98 29.13
CA SER A 109 16.36 8.43 28.50
C SER A 109 15.78 9.76 29.02
N TRP A 110 16.61 10.73 29.44
CA TRP A 110 16.13 11.94 30.13
C TRP A 110 16.34 13.26 29.37
N THR A 111 16.73 13.27 28.09
CA THR A 111 17.02 14.53 27.38
C THR A 111 16.38 14.70 26.01
N VAL A 112 15.52 13.78 25.57
CA VAL A 112 14.80 13.96 24.30
C VAL A 112 13.31 14.12 24.60
N PRO A 113 12.73 15.34 24.49
CA PRO A 113 11.28 15.48 24.51
C PRO A 113 10.72 14.66 23.33
N PRO A 114 9.62 13.91 23.51
CA PRO A 114 9.09 13.08 22.43
C PRO A 114 8.80 13.95 21.21
N ALA A 115 9.50 13.70 20.11
CA ALA A 115 9.15 14.24 18.81
C ALA A 115 7.77 13.67 18.45
N LEU A 116 6.74 14.47 18.68
CA LEU A 116 5.37 14.17 18.28
C LEU A 116 5.39 13.84 16.78
N PRO A 117 4.84 12.69 16.35
CA PRO A 117 4.70 12.39 14.93
C PRO A 117 3.77 13.44 14.32
N THR A 118 4.35 14.36 13.55
CA THR A 118 3.72 15.58 13.00
C THR A 118 2.47 15.28 12.17
N HIS A 119 2.33 14.05 11.65
CA HIS A 119 1.19 13.65 10.83
C HIS A 119 -0.12 13.40 11.61
N TRP A 120 -0.10 13.31 12.94
CA TRP A 120 -1.31 13.13 13.75
C TRP A 120 -2.01 14.44 14.13
N THR A 121 -1.31 15.58 14.05
CA THR A 121 -1.84 16.89 14.45
C THR A 121 -2.60 17.63 13.35
N HIS A 122 -2.45 17.25 12.08
CA HIS A 122 -3.09 17.99 10.97
C HIS A 122 -4.53 17.56 10.67
N ARG A 123 -4.89 16.29 10.95
CA ARG A 123 -6.23 15.77 10.65
C ARG A 123 -7.38 16.49 11.37
N PRO A 124 -7.32 16.81 12.69
CA PRO A 124 -8.42 17.53 13.34
C PRO A 124 -8.50 19.00 12.91
N LEU A 125 -7.36 19.65 12.60
CA LEU A 125 -7.30 21.04 12.14
C LEU A 125 -7.89 21.21 10.73
N GLU A 126 -7.62 20.26 9.82
CA GLU A 126 -8.22 20.28 8.47
C GLU A 126 -9.74 20.14 8.54
N VAL A 127 -10.26 19.21 9.35
CA VAL A 127 -11.71 19.04 9.52
C VAL A 127 -12.34 20.32 10.07
N LEU A 128 -11.72 20.98 11.05
CA LEU A 128 -12.20 22.23 11.60
C LEU A 128 -12.20 23.37 10.57
N ALA A 129 -11.16 23.45 9.74
CA ALA A 129 -11.06 24.43 8.66
C ALA A 129 -12.17 24.23 7.60
N TYR A 130 -12.44 22.99 7.20
CA TYR A 130 -13.55 22.68 6.27
C TYR A 130 -14.92 22.99 6.89
N LEU A 131 -15.10 22.73 8.19
CA LEU A 131 -16.35 23.02 8.89
C LEU A 131 -16.60 24.53 8.98
N LEU A 132 -15.58 25.31 9.32
CA LEU A 132 -15.66 26.77 9.34
C LEU A 132 -15.90 27.36 7.95
N LEU A 133 -15.26 26.81 6.91
CA LEU A 133 -15.50 27.22 5.53
C LEU A 133 -16.95 26.94 5.09
N ALA A 134 -17.49 25.77 5.43
CA ALA A 134 -18.88 25.43 5.13
C ALA A 134 -19.87 26.35 5.85
N ILE A 135 -19.62 26.70 7.11
CA ILE A 135 -20.43 27.67 7.87
C ILE A 135 -20.35 29.06 7.23
N ALA A 136 -19.16 29.53 6.84
CA ALA A 136 -19.00 30.83 6.20
C ALA A 136 -19.74 30.92 4.85
N ILE A 137 -19.67 29.86 4.03
CA ILE A 137 -20.41 29.77 2.76
C ILE A 137 -21.93 29.73 3.02
N GLY A 138 -22.39 28.95 4.01
CA GLY A 138 -23.80 28.89 4.39
C GLY A 138 -24.34 30.25 4.86
N SER A 139 -23.59 30.95 5.70
CA SER A 139 -23.94 32.31 6.18
C SER A 139 -23.96 33.33 5.04
N LEU A 140 -23.02 33.26 4.10
CA LEU A 140 -22.99 34.14 2.92
C LEU A 140 -24.18 33.88 2.00
N LEU A 141 -24.56 32.61 1.78
CA LEU A 141 -25.73 32.26 1.00
C LEU A 141 -27.03 32.73 1.67
N LEU A 142 -27.17 32.55 2.99
CA LEU A 142 -28.31 33.07 3.74
C LEU A 142 -28.40 34.60 3.65
N ALA A 143 -27.28 35.31 3.80
CA ALA A 143 -27.22 36.77 3.66
C ALA A 143 -27.52 37.27 2.23
N LEU A 144 -27.24 36.48 1.20
CA LEU A 144 -27.61 36.78 -0.19
C LEU A 144 -29.10 36.49 -0.48
N PHE A 145 -29.72 35.54 0.25
CA PHE A 145 -31.13 35.19 0.09
C PHE A 145 -32.08 36.03 0.96
N ASP A 146 -31.63 36.59 2.09
CA ASP A 146 -32.42 37.50 2.92
C ASP A 146 -32.90 38.79 2.20
N PRO A 147 -32.10 39.49 1.38
CA PRO A 147 -32.60 40.66 0.65
C PRO A 147 -33.65 40.28 -0.41
N ILE A 148 -33.65 39.02 -0.91
CA ILE A 148 -34.65 38.53 -1.87
C ILE A 148 -35.96 38.18 -1.15
N ARG A 149 -35.91 37.75 0.12
CA ARG A 149 -37.11 37.45 0.93
C ARG A 149 -37.75 38.71 1.51
N ALA A 150 -36.95 39.71 1.90
CA ALA A 150 -37.45 41.01 2.37
C ALA A 150 -38.14 41.81 1.26
N ALA A 151 -37.62 41.78 0.02
CA ALA A 151 -38.26 42.44 -1.13
C ALA A 151 -39.63 41.84 -1.48
N ARG A 152 -39.80 40.51 -1.38
CA ARG A 152 -41.09 39.84 -1.65
C ARG A 152 -42.11 39.97 -0.51
N GLY A 153 -41.69 40.23 0.72
CA GLY A 153 -42.59 40.42 1.86
C GLY A 153 -43.26 41.81 1.87
N LEU A 154 -42.58 42.84 1.38
CA LEU A 154 -43.09 44.21 1.32
C LEU A 154 -44.10 44.43 0.17
N ASP A 155 -43.90 43.79 -0.98
CA ASP A 155 -44.86 43.87 -2.11
C ASP A 155 -46.22 43.23 -1.79
N MET A 156 -46.24 42.13 -1.03
CA MET A 156 -47.50 41.46 -0.69
C MET A 156 -48.33 42.25 0.35
N MET A 157 -47.68 43.01 1.24
CA MET A 157 -48.37 43.86 2.22
C MET A 157 -48.89 45.16 1.62
N ALA A 158 -48.20 45.72 0.61
CA ALA A 158 -48.71 46.89 -0.13
C ALA A 158 -49.98 46.56 -0.95
N ALA A 159 -50.05 45.37 -1.53
CA ALA A 159 -51.24 44.93 -2.28
C ALA A 159 -52.48 44.68 -1.40
N VAL A 160 -52.30 44.27 -0.14
CA VAL A 160 -53.42 44.03 0.80
C VAL A 160 -53.99 45.32 1.37
N ILE A 161 -53.18 46.38 1.53
CA ILE A 161 -53.65 47.66 2.08
C ILE A 161 -54.43 48.49 1.03
N SER A 162 -54.20 48.27 -0.28
CA SER A 162 -54.90 49.00 -1.34
C SER A 162 -56.34 48.52 -1.65
N THR A 163 -56.83 47.43 -1.05
CA THR A 163 -58.16 46.87 -1.35
C THR A 163 -59.22 47.15 -0.28
N ARG A 164 -58.92 47.97 0.73
CA ARG A 164 -59.88 48.29 1.80
C ARG A 164 -60.01 49.80 2.06
N ALA A 165 -60.55 50.52 1.08
CA ALA A 165 -61.16 51.83 1.30
C ALA A 165 -62.69 51.69 1.09
N PRO A 166 -63.53 52.00 2.09
CA PRO A 166 -64.98 51.88 1.99
C PRO A 166 -65.57 53.00 1.13
N GLY A 167 -66.36 52.61 0.12
CA GLY A 167 -67.25 53.51 -0.59
C GLY A 167 -68.29 54.08 0.37
N ARG A 168 -68.51 55.40 0.22
CA ARG A 168 -69.64 56.13 0.81
C ARG A 168 -70.97 55.65 0.25
#